data_AF-A0A9P7JV25-F1
#
_entry.id   AF-A0A9P7JV25-F1
#
_cell.length_a   1.000
_cell.length_b   1.000
_cell.length_c   1.000
_cell.angle_alpha   90.00
_cell.angle_beta   90.00
_cell.angle_gamma   90.00
#
_symmetry.space_group_name_H-M   'P 1'
#
loop_
_entity.id
_entity.type
_entity.pdbx_description
1 polymer ?
#
loop_
_entity_poly.entity_id
_entity_poly.type
_entity_poly.pdbx_seq_one_letter_code
_entity_poly.pdbx_strand_id
1 'polypeptide(L)'
;MWFANRHDEGVIHHKYFNPMPVEVIALVLTTIECCIDEWLQGLKEDIKFTSATYGTVYHGHFCSLQRFDEQTAPYKLLDKIRVNLHDVARFHAGVDTLTISSSASRISDAAFEDAIREYQLEEQDDAEASES
;
A
#
# COMPACT_ATOMS: atom_id res chain seq x y z
N MET A 1 8.15 -9.42 9.50
CA MET A 1 7.27 -8.91 8.41
C MET A 1 7.60 -7.45 8.23
N TRP A 2 7.81 -6.99 6.99
CA TRP A 2 8.27 -5.60 6.73
C TRP A 2 7.14 -4.56 6.64
N PHE A 3 5.89 -5.00 6.47
CA PHE A 3 4.72 -4.14 6.20
C PHE A 3 3.44 -4.60 6.92
N ALA A 4 3.52 -5.24 8.08
CA ALA A 4 2.34 -5.66 8.84
C ALA A 4 1.70 -4.52 9.64
N ASN A 5 2.47 -3.51 10.06
CA ASN A 5 1.96 -2.33 10.76
C ASN A 5 2.84 -1.09 10.54
N ARG A 6 2.34 0.08 10.98
CA ARG A 6 2.99 1.39 10.78
C ARG A 6 4.40 1.54 11.36
N HIS A 7 4.82 0.66 12.27
CA HIS A 7 6.14 0.69 12.90
C HIS A 7 7.10 -0.37 12.34
N ASP A 8 6.69 -1.11 11.31
CA ASP A 8 7.59 -2.08 10.70
C ASP A 8 8.66 -1.39 9.83
N GLU A 9 9.78 -2.06 9.65
CA GLU A 9 10.96 -1.53 8.96
C GLU A 9 10.65 -1.02 7.55
N GLY A 10 9.82 -1.75 6.79
CA GLY A 10 9.43 -1.34 5.43
C GLY A 10 8.62 -0.04 5.39
N VAL A 11 7.94 0.29 6.49
CA VAL A 11 7.18 1.53 6.63
C VAL A 11 8.05 2.67 7.14
N ILE A 12 8.85 2.43 8.19
CA ILE A 12 9.74 3.44 8.81
C ILE A 12 10.85 3.82 7.84
N HIS A 13 11.47 2.83 7.20
CA HIS A 13 12.60 2.98 6.32
C HIS A 13 12.18 3.01 4.84
N HIS A 14 11.01 3.60 4.54
CA HIS A 14 10.38 3.58 3.22
C HIS A 14 11.30 3.97 2.05
N LYS A 15 12.29 4.84 2.27
CA LYS A 15 13.25 5.26 1.24
C LYS A 15 14.07 4.09 0.68
N TYR A 16 14.31 3.05 1.47
CA TYR A 16 15.07 1.87 1.06
C TYR A 16 14.18 0.79 0.44
N PHE A 17 12.86 0.90 0.63
CA PHE A 17 11.87 -0.04 0.09
C PHE A 17 11.05 0.57 -1.07
N ASN A 18 11.37 1.79 -1.51
CA ASN A 18 10.71 2.45 -2.62
C ASN A 18 11.66 2.62 -3.82
N PRO A 19 11.43 1.93 -4.95
CA PRO A 19 10.34 0.96 -5.19
C PRO A 19 10.63 -0.40 -4.53
N MET A 20 9.60 -1.24 -4.34
CA MET A 20 9.72 -2.53 -3.62
C MET A 20 10.95 -3.32 -4.07
N PRO A 21 11.83 -3.81 -3.17
CA PRO A 21 13.00 -4.56 -3.57
C PRO A 21 12.61 -5.84 -4.33
N VAL A 22 13.35 -6.16 -5.39
CA VAL A 22 13.06 -7.34 -6.22
C VAL A 22 13.22 -8.62 -5.41
N GLU A 23 14.14 -8.61 -4.45
CA GLU A 23 14.40 -9.66 -3.47
C GLU A 23 13.15 -9.96 -2.64
N VAL A 24 12.40 -8.94 -2.22
CA VAL A 24 11.16 -9.12 -1.45
C VAL A 24 10.09 -9.77 -2.32
N ILE A 25 9.98 -9.35 -3.59
CA ILE A 25 9.02 -9.94 -4.54
C ILE A 25 9.38 -11.42 -4.80
N ALA A 26 10.64 -11.72 -5.06
CA ALA A 26 11.12 -13.09 -5.25
C ALA A 26 10.83 -13.95 -4.02
N LEU A 27 11.03 -13.42 -2.81
CA LEU A 27 10.71 -14.12 -1.56
C LEU A 27 9.22 -14.41 -1.44
N VAL A 28 8.34 -13.45 -1.77
CA VAL A 28 6.89 -13.65 -1.77
C VAL A 28 6.47 -14.72 -2.78
N LEU A 29 7.00 -14.69 -4.00
CA LEU A 29 6.74 -15.72 -5.02
C LEU A 29 7.18 -17.11 -4.54
N THR A 30 8.33 -17.19 -3.87
CA THR A 30 8.84 -18.43 -3.28
C THR A 30 7.93 -18.95 -2.17
N THR A 31 7.43 -18.06 -1.31
CA THR A 31 6.46 -18.42 -0.27
C THR A 31 5.15 -18.92 -0.90
N ILE A 32 4.67 -18.28 -1.97
CA ILE A 32 3.47 -18.72 -2.70
C ILE A 32 3.69 -20.11 -3.29
N GLU A 33 4.84 -20.37 -3.93
CA GLU A 33 5.19 -21.70 -4.45
C GLU A 33 5.24 -22.73 -3.33
N CYS A 34 5.86 -22.41 -2.20
CA CYS A 34 5.86 -23.28 -1.03
C CYS A 34 4.45 -23.61 -0.54
N CYS A 35 3.56 -22.62 -0.46
CA CYS A 35 2.18 -22.84 -0.10
C CYS A 35 1.42 -23.69 -1.14
N ILE A 36 1.76 -23.59 -2.43
CA ILE A 36 1.17 -24.45 -3.47
C ILE A 36 1.66 -25.89 -3.30
N ASP A 37 2.96 -26.07 -3.04
CA ASP A 37 3.59 -27.38 -2.86
C ASP A 37 3.04 -28.12 -1.63
N GLU A 38 2.66 -27.40 -0.55
CA GLU A 38 1.98 -27.99 0.61
C GLU A 38 0.72 -28.77 0.23
N TRP A 39 0.07 -28.43 -0.90
CA TRP A 39 -1.17 -29.08 -1.36
C TRP A 39 -0.98 -29.98 -2.58
N LEU A 40 0.27 -30.18 -3.05
CA LEU A 40 0.55 -30.86 -4.31
C LEU A 40 -0.05 -32.28 -4.39
N GLN A 41 -0.03 -33.01 -3.26
CA GLN A 41 -0.55 -34.38 -3.18
C GLN A 41 -2.07 -34.45 -2.92
N GLY A 42 -2.77 -33.31 -2.91
CA GLY A 42 -4.18 -33.22 -2.53
C GLY A 42 -4.44 -33.36 -1.03
N LEU A 43 -3.40 -33.53 -0.22
CA LEU A 43 -3.39 -33.48 1.24
C LEU A 43 -2.41 -32.40 1.67
N LYS A 44 -2.76 -31.64 2.71
CA LYS A 44 -1.86 -30.63 3.26
C LYS A 44 -0.69 -31.29 3.96
N GLU A 45 0.51 -31.12 3.42
CA GLU A 45 1.77 -31.49 4.08
C GLU A 45 2.40 -30.28 4.76
N ASP A 46 3.02 -30.50 5.93
CA ASP A 46 3.76 -29.45 6.64
C ASP A 46 5.16 -29.32 6.03
N ILE A 47 5.27 -28.50 4.97
CA ILE A 47 6.54 -28.24 4.31
C ILE A 47 7.26 -27.09 5.03
N LYS A 48 8.48 -27.37 5.50
CA LYS A 48 9.30 -26.33 6.14
C LYS A 48 9.83 -25.35 5.11
N PHE A 49 9.36 -24.10 5.19
CA PHE A 49 9.91 -22.99 4.42
C PHE A 49 11.31 -22.62 4.94
N THR A 50 12.34 -23.21 4.32
CA THR A 50 13.75 -22.96 4.68
C THR A 50 14.58 -22.64 3.44
N SER A 51 15.68 -21.91 3.64
CA SER A 51 16.63 -21.61 2.56
C SER A 51 17.26 -22.86 1.95
N ALA A 52 17.42 -23.94 2.71
CA ALA A 52 17.97 -25.20 2.18
C ALA A 52 17.01 -25.86 1.16
N THR A 53 15.71 -25.77 1.41
CA THR A 53 14.68 -26.40 0.55
C THR A 53 14.29 -25.49 -0.63
N TYR A 54 14.08 -24.20 -0.37
CA TYR A 54 13.53 -23.25 -1.35
C TYR A 54 14.54 -22.22 -1.87
N GLY A 55 15.83 -22.35 -1.53
CA GLY A 55 16.86 -21.41 -2.00
C GLY A 55 17.01 -21.41 -3.52
N THR A 56 16.91 -22.58 -4.16
CA THR A 56 16.95 -22.71 -5.62
C THR A 56 15.69 -22.12 -6.28
N VAL A 57 14.52 -22.35 -5.68
CA VAL A 57 13.23 -21.78 -6.12
C VAL A 57 13.27 -20.25 -6.05
N TYR A 58 13.74 -19.70 -4.92
CA TYR A 58 13.95 -18.26 -4.76
C TYR A 58 14.85 -17.68 -5.83
N HIS A 59 15.99 -18.33 -6.09
CA HIS A 59 16.91 -17.86 -7.13
C HIS A 59 16.27 -17.95 -8.52
N GLY A 60 15.50 -19.01 -8.80
CA GLY A 60 14.73 -19.15 -10.04
C GLY A 60 13.73 -18.01 -10.25
N HIS A 61 12.96 -17.65 -9.23
CA HIS A 61 12.05 -16.50 -9.27
C HIS A 61 12.79 -15.18 -9.45
N PHE A 62 13.89 -14.99 -8.72
CA PHE A 62 14.72 -13.79 -8.84
C PHE A 62 15.27 -13.61 -10.26
N CYS A 63 15.87 -14.65 -10.85
CA CYS A 63 16.34 -14.61 -12.23
C CYS A 63 15.19 -14.42 -13.23
N SER A 64 14.02 -14.99 -12.97
CA SER A 64 12.83 -14.80 -13.81
C SER A 64 12.34 -13.35 -13.78
N LEU A 65 12.35 -12.70 -12.61
CA LEU A 65 12.02 -11.28 -12.47
C LEU A 65 13.04 -10.40 -13.19
N GLN A 66 14.34 -10.70 -13.11
CA GLN A 66 15.37 -9.98 -13.86
C GLN A 66 15.15 -10.11 -15.38
N ARG A 67 14.91 -11.34 -15.86
CA ARG A 67 14.63 -11.58 -17.29
C ARG A 67 13.35 -10.89 -17.74
N PHE A 68 12.32 -10.86 -16.89
CA PHE A 68 11.08 -10.15 -17.15
C PHE A 68 11.32 -8.64 -17.28
N ASP A 69 12.16 -8.06 -16.43
CA ASP A 69 12.53 -6.65 -16.52
C ASP A 69 13.26 -6.34 -17.83
N GLU A 70 14.24 -7.17 -18.20
CA GLU A 70 14.97 -7.04 -19.46
C GLU A 70 14.05 -7.12 -20.69
N GLN A 71 13.14 -8.09 -20.71
CA GLN A 71 12.20 -8.28 -21.82
C GLN A 71 11.13 -7.18 -21.90
N THR A 72 10.83 -6.53 -20.79
CA THR A 72 9.80 -5.48 -20.71
C THR A 72 10.38 -4.08 -20.48
N ALA A 73 11.69 -3.93 -20.64
CA ALA A 73 12.42 -2.69 -20.39
C ALA A 73 11.83 -1.44 -21.07
N PRO A 74 11.33 -1.48 -22.32
CA PRO A 74 10.69 -0.32 -22.96
C PRO A 74 9.45 0.18 -22.21
N TYR A 75 8.76 -0.70 -21.48
CA TYR A 75 7.51 -0.42 -20.80
C TYR A 75 7.67 -0.19 -19.29
N LYS A 76 8.86 -0.52 -18.74
CA LYS A 76 9.20 -0.46 -17.32
C LYS A 76 8.14 -1.14 -16.45
N LEU A 77 7.69 -2.34 -16.85
CA LEU A 77 6.58 -3.00 -16.17
C LEU A 77 6.97 -3.43 -14.76
N LEU A 78 8.17 -3.96 -14.56
CA LEU A 78 8.61 -4.37 -13.24
C LEU A 78 8.70 -3.17 -12.29
N ASP A 79 9.22 -2.03 -12.73
CA ASP A 79 9.23 -0.80 -11.92
C ASP A 79 7.83 -0.37 -11.49
N LYS A 80 6.85 -0.40 -12.41
CA LYS A 80 5.46 -0.07 -12.09
C LYS A 80 4.87 -1.02 -11.05
N ILE A 81 5.13 -2.33 -11.19
CA ILE A 81 4.70 -3.35 -10.22
C ILE A 81 5.34 -3.09 -8.86
N ARG A 82 6.65 -2.79 -8.81
CA ARG A 82 7.39 -2.53 -7.57
C ARG A 82 6.88 -1.29 -6.85
N VAL A 83 6.57 -0.21 -7.57
CA VAL A 83 5.95 1.00 -6.99
C VAL A 83 4.56 0.67 -6.44
N ASN A 84 3.71 0.01 -7.25
CA ASN A 84 2.36 -0.35 -6.84
C ASN A 84 2.35 -1.25 -5.58
N LEU A 85 3.19 -2.28 -5.55
CA LEU A 85 3.33 -3.18 -4.40
C LEU A 85 3.76 -2.43 -3.14
N HIS A 86 4.70 -1.49 -3.25
CA HIS A 86 5.13 -0.67 -2.12
C HIS A 86 3.99 0.20 -1.59
N ASP A 87 3.24 0.86 -2.47
CA ASP A 87 2.11 1.71 -2.09
C ASP A 87 0.99 0.89 -1.42
N VAL A 88 0.64 -0.26 -2.00
CA VAL A 88 -0.35 -1.19 -1.44
C VAL A 88 0.10 -1.74 -0.08
N ALA A 89 1.37 -2.12 0.05
CA ALA A 89 1.91 -2.64 1.31
C ALA A 89 1.85 -1.58 2.43
N ARG A 90 2.14 -0.32 2.13
CA ARG A 90 2.02 0.79 3.10
C ARG A 90 0.58 1.06 3.50
N PHE A 91 -0.33 1.05 2.53
CA PHE A 91 -1.76 1.21 2.78
C PHE A 91 -2.27 0.13 3.76
N HIS A 92 -1.93 -1.14 3.51
CA HIS A 92 -2.32 -2.25 4.40
C HIS A 92 -1.63 -2.21 5.77
N ALA A 93 -0.46 -1.57 5.88
CA ALA A 93 0.19 -1.30 7.16
C ALA A 93 -0.48 -0.17 7.97
N GLY A 94 -1.55 0.44 7.45
CA GLY A 94 -2.29 1.54 8.07
C GLY A 94 -1.59 2.89 7.93
N VAL A 95 -0.79 3.07 6.87
CA VAL A 95 -0.16 4.34 6.54
C VAL A 95 -0.77 4.90 5.27
N ASP A 96 -1.15 6.18 5.31
CA ASP A 96 -1.72 6.85 4.14
C ASP A 96 -0.79 6.69 2.93
N THR A 97 -1.38 6.25 1.82
CA THR A 97 -0.71 6.16 0.54
C THR A 97 -0.22 7.57 0.21
N LEU A 98 1.10 7.74 0.02
CA LEU A 98 1.70 9.03 -0.34
C LEU A 98 1.10 9.63 -1.64
N THR A 99 0.32 8.84 -2.36
CA THR A 99 -0.30 9.13 -3.66
C THR A 99 -1.73 9.67 -3.56
N ILE A 100 -2.25 9.96 -2.38
CA ILE A 100 -3.46 10.79 -2.26
C ILE A 100 -3.15 11.99 -1.36
N SER A 101 -2.46 12.97 -1.95
CA SER A 101 -2.72 14.37 -1.63
C SER A 101 -4.12 14.76 -2.15
N SER A 102 -5.17 14.05 -1.74
CA SER A 102 -6.52 14.62 -1.76
C SER A 102 -6.78 15.10 -0.36
N SER A 103 -6.47 16.39 -0.12
CA SER A 103 -7.36 17.28 0.62
C SER A 103 -8.07 16.66 1.84
N ALA A 104 -7.34 15.88 2.63
CA ALA A 104 -7.91 15.25 3.80
C ALA A 104 -7.82 16.28 4.92
N SER A 105 -8.96 16.91 5.17
CA SER A 105 -9.26 17.68 6.36
C SER A 105 -8.68 19.10 6.41
N ARG A 106 -9.22 19.99 5.59
CA ARG A 106 -9.50 21.35 6.04
C ARG A 106 -10.92 21.68 5.60
N ILE A 107 -11.79 21.95 6.57
CA ILE A 107 -13.07 22.63 6.32
C ILE A 107 -12.74 23.82 5.41
N SER A 108 -13.42 23.94 4.27
CA SER A 108 -13.13 25.00 3.31
C SER A 108 -13.51 26.36 3.89
N ASP A 109 -12.81 27.41 3.48
CA ASP A 109 -13.16 28.78 3.88
C ASP A 109 -14.62 29.13 3.55
N ALA A 110 -15.14 28.59 2.45
CA ALA A 110 -16.55 28.69 2.07
C ALA A 110 -17.52 28.09 3.10
N ALA A 111 -17.16 26.99 3.76
CA ALA A 111 -18.00 26.40 4.81
C ALA A 111 -18.02 27.26 6.08
N PHE A 112 -16.95 28.02 6.35
CA PHE A 112 -16.95 29.03 7.42
C PHE A 112 -17.79 30.25 7.06
N GLU A 113 -17.70 30.73 5.81
CA GLU A 113 -18.52 31.85 5.32
C GLU A 113 -20.02 31.52 5.33
N ASP A 114 -20.39 30.31 4.91
CA ASP A 114 -21.78 29.85 4.94
C ASP A 114 -22.33 29.78 6.38
N ALA A 115 -21.55 29.26 7.33
CA ALA A 115 -21.94 29.20 8.74
C ALA A 115 -22.09 30.59 9.37
N ILE A 116 -21.22 31.55 9.02
CA ILE A 116 -21.34 32.95 9.48
C ILE A 116 -22.61 33.59 8.94
N ARG A 117 -22.92 33.36 7.66
CA ARG A 117 -24.13 33.90 7.02
C ARG A 117 -25.41 33.33 7.63
N GLU A 118 -25.45 32.02 7.89
CA GLU A 118 -26.59 31.36 8.54
C GLU A 118 -26.87 31.97 9.93
N TYR A 119 -25.83 32.13 10.76
CA TYR A 119 -25.95 32.77 12.08
C TYR A 119 -26.49 34.21 12.00
N GLN A 120 -26.01 35.00 11.02
CA GLN A 120 -26.44 36.39 10.87
C GLN A 120 -27.89 36.54 10.41
N LEU A 121 -28.37 35.58 9.61
CA LEU A 121 -29.77 35.56 9.18
C LEU A 121 -30.69 35.17 10.35
N GLU A 122 -30.29 34.20 11.16
CA GLU A 122 -31.03 33.82 12.37
C GLU A 122 -31.12 34.99 13.38
N GLU A 123 -30.03 35.73 13.60
CA GLU A 123 -30.08 36.92 14.48
C GLU A 123 -30.95 38.07 13.92
N GLN A 124 -31.06 38.19 12.59
CA GLN A 124 -31.95 39.20 11.98
C GLN A 124 -33.42 38.82 12.09
N ASP A 125 -33.77 37.56 11.86
CA ASP A 125 -35.14 37.06 11.98
C ASP A 125 -35.64 37.13 13.45
N ASP A 126 -34.78 36.83 14.43
CA ASP A 126 -35.14 36.93 15.86
C ASP A 126 -35.30 38.38 16.34
N ALA A 127 -34.57 39.33 15.74
CA ALA A 127 -34.69 40.75 16.03
C ALA A 127 -35.98 41.35 15.44
N GLU A 128 -36.34 41.02 14.20
CA GLU A 128 -37.59 41.49 13.57
C GLU A 128 -38.84 40.86 14.21
N ALA A 129 -38.76 39.62 14.71
CA ALA A 129 -39.85 38.98 15.44
C ALA A 129 -40.09 39.58 16.85
N SER A 130 -39.09 40.24 17.44
CA SER A 130 -39.19 40.88 18.77
C SER A 130 -39.69 42.34 18.71
N GLU A 131 -39.72 42.96 17.53
CA GLU A 131 -40.22 44.33 17.31
C GLU A 131 -41.67 44.39 16.78
N SER A 132 -42.33 43.24 16.58
CA SER A 132 -43.73 43.12 16.13
C SER A 132 -44.75 42.88 17.26
#